data_AF-A0A822J4K9-F1
#
_entry.id   AF-A0A822J4K9-F1
#
_cell.length_a   1.000
_cell.length_b   1.000
_cell.length_c   1.000
_cell.angle_alpha   90.00
_cell.angle_beta   90.00
_cell.angle_gamma   90.00
#
_symmetry.space_group_name_H-M   'P 1'
#
loop_
_entity.id
_entity.type
_entity.pdbx_description
1 polymer ?
#
loop_
_entity_poly.entity_id
_entity_poly.type
_entity_poly.pdbx_seq_one_letter_code
_entity_poly.pdbx_strand_id
1 'polypeptide(L)'
;MRDYRKGEEKMNRIHELTSMNKLKPIFVALLIATVFTGITVVASSAENKNTVLINFQVDAENTGEHLFKVLGELEGRGYTTTVYVTGSFAENNGHIIQEIQERGHDIAFHGWATGENLTTMNYSMQQKILINAKNSVENYSGQVEGFRPQYYSQNEDTYTILDSLNISYDSGFISGLKFIPGYENYSIPYKVPNHSFYAVPVSSYRTPDKIVYLCDLSASIKFKLNATEWSSILNKEFDENKKNNEPMVVVIHPWITGNETTGYWQVFTQFLDRIENKNIDIVKTSELLEFYIEKDDRHTKLYSDVSKCSVPTKIVLVRHGETSWNALGILQGNANVPLNENGSAQAQKLADSTYSKTVNAVYSSPLSRAHDTAQAIADVHQLPVKVRGNLREIGVGIYTGFKASQIPSEIRISWSTNPYFAMPSGVPNTTNLLDPSYVEGIYFEGESLDMASDRSWHSITNLAKQHCGENVVTVTHGGIIQMALTQVKGLNITEYKNISVPTASQTVLEFEPNDSVVLLPNW
;
A
#
# COMPACT_ATOMS: atom_id res chain seq x y z
N MET A 1 68.80 14.60 34.57
CA MET A 1 68.95 13.30 35.23
C MET A 1 68.48 12.24 34.24
N ARG A 2 69.39 11.33 33.87
CA ARG A 2 69.22 9.95 33.36
C ARG A 2 68.04 9.61 32.42
N ASP A 3 68.16 8.88 31.32
CA ASP A 3 69.28 8.44 30.48
C ASP A 3 68.66 7.59 29.35
N TYR A 4 69.24 7.67 28.13
CA TYR A 4 69.16 6.70 27.00
C TYR A 4 67.77 6.36 26.38
N ARG A 5 67.53 6.37 25.06
CA ARG A 5 68.33 6.41 23.80
C ARG A 5 67.30 6.61 22.65
N LYS A 6 67.24 7.74 21.93
CA LYS A 6 67.93 8.08 20.66
C LYS A 6 67.89 7.03 19.54
N GLY A 7 67.44 7.43 18.34
CA GLY A 7 67.96 6.87 17.09
C GLY A 7 67.04 6.97 15.86
N GLU A 8 66.93 8.16 15.27
CA GLU A 8 66.41 8.44 13.93
C GLU A 8 67.22 7.80 12.78
N GLU A 9 66.49 7.48 11.69
CA GLU A 9 66.82 7.77 10.28
C GLU A 9 68.08 7.21 9.59
N LYS A 10 68.00 7.30 8.25
CA LYS A 10 69.06 7.39 7.23
C LYS A 10 69.59 6.05 6.67
N MET A 11 69.74 5.86 5.36
CA MET A 11 69.50 6.69 4.17
C MET A 11 69.96 5.87 2.95
N ASN A 12 69.46 6.23 1.77
CA ASN A 12 70.16 6.19 0.47
C ASN A 12 70.33 4.82 -0.21
N ARG A 13 70.29 4.66 -1.53
CA ARG A 13 70.08 5.50 -2.73
C ARG A 13 70.06 4.50 -3.91
N ILE A 14 69.10 4.60 -4.83
CA ILE A 14 69.27 5.05 -6.24
C ILE A 14 69.92 4.03 -7.22
N HIS A 15 69.38 4.03 -8.46
CA HIS A 15 69.87 3.49 -9.74
C HIS A 15 69.53 2.02 -10.05
N GLU A 16 69.07 1.64 -11.26
CA GLU A 16 68.66 2.37 -12.46
C GLU A 16 67.93 1.41 -13.41
N LEU A 17 67.20 2.01 -14.35
CA LEU A 17 66.45 1.40 -15.44
C LEU A 17 67.33 0.57 -16.40
N THR A 18 66.76 -0.48 -17.02
CA THR A 18 66.80 -0.64 -18.49
C THR A 18 65.83 -1.69 -19.03
N SER A 19 65.08 -1.24 -20.06
CA SER A 19 64.50 -1.95 -21.22
C SER A 19 63.42 -3.04 -21.08
N MET A 20 62.17 -2.60 -21.27
CA MET A 20 61.26 -2.98 -22.39
C MET A 20 61.39 -4.38 -23.02
N ASN A 21 60.35 -5.22 -22.90
CA ASN A 21 59.50 -5.65 -24.03
C ASN A 21 58.30 -6.53 -23.61
N LYS A 22 57.11 -5.99 -23.89
CA LYS A 22 55.80 -6.60 -24.27
C LYS A 22 55.56 -8.11 -24.03
N LEU A 23 54.52 -8.46 -23.26
CA LEU A 23 53.23 -9.05 -23.72
C LEU A 23 52.32 -9.46 -22.53
N LYS A 24 51.00 -9.28 -22.71
CA LYS A 24 49.87 -9.54 -21.78
C LYS A 24 49.50 -11.06 -21.70
N PRO A 25 48.46 -11.53 -20.98
CA PRO A 25 48.45 -11.76 -19.52
C PRO A 25 47.70 -13.07 -19.10
N ILE A 26 47.48 -13.24 -17.79
CA ILE A 26 46.34 -13.92 -17.11
C ILE A 26 46.46 -15.42 -16.69
N PHE A 27 46.62 -15.57 -15.36
CA PHE A 27 45.94 -16.44 -14.37
C PHE A 27 46.35 -17.91 -14.08
N VAL A 28 46.68 -18.08 -12.78
CA VAL A 28 46.32 -19.16 -11.82
C VAL A 28 47.30 -20.32 -11.66
N ALA A 29 47.85 -20.48 -10.44
CA ALA A 29 47.46 -21.55 -9.50
C ALA A 29 48.35 -21.59 -8.23
N LEU A 30 47.86 -22.34 -7.22
CA LEU A 30 48.49 -22.85 -5.97
C LEU A 30 48.41 -21.89 -4.75
N LEU A 31 48.04 -22.28 -3.52
CA LEU A 31 48.15 -23.59 -2.85
C LEU A 31 47.46 -23.62 -1.44
N ILE A 32 46.86 -24.77 -1.07
CA ILE A 32 46.80 -25.46 0.27
C ILE A 32 46.24 -24.73 1.51
N ALA A 33 45.59 -25.34 2.52
CA ALA A 33 44.77 -26.53 2.81
C ALA A 33 44.58 -26.51 4.35
N THR A 34 43.40 -26.86 4.90
CA THR A 34 43.30 -27.60 6.18
C THR A 34 41.88 -28.11 6.47
N VAL A 35 41.88 -29.26 7.14
CA VAL A 35 40.84 -30.26 7.45
C VAL A 35 39.76 -29.77 8.41
N PHE A 36 38.49 -30.13 8.18
CA PHE A 36 37.54 -30.51 9.24
C PHE A 36 36.54 -31.56 8.75
N THR A 37 36.07 -32.33 9.72
CA THR A 37 35.54 -33.69 9.73
C THR A 37 34.17 -33.91 9.09
N GLY A 38 34.06 -34.99 8.31
CA GLY A 38 32.95 -35.96 8.36
C GLY A 38 31.52 -35.43 8.29
N ILE A 39 31.05 -35.09 7.09
CA ILE A 39 29.68 -35.35 6.66
C ILE A 39 29.78 -35.96 5.27
N THR A 40 29.29 -37.19 5.11
CA THR A 40 29.06 -37.78 3.80
C THR A 40 28.06 -36.89 3.09
N VAL A 41 28.54 -36.03 2.19
CA VAL A 41 27.66 -35.40 1.21
C VAL A 41 27.18 -36.52 0.31
N VAL A 42 26.02 -37.09 0.65
CA VAL A 42 25.18 -37.71 -0.36
C VAL A 42 24.87 -36.55 -1.30
N ALA A 43 25.56 -36.52 -2.43
CA ALA A 43 25.14 -35.73 -3.57
C ALA A 43 23.76 -36.27 -3.94
N SER A 44 22.71 -35.70 -3.33
CA SER A 44 21.36 -35.93 -3.80
C SER A 44 21.30 -35.22 -5.13
N SER A 45 21.31 -36.03 -6.17
CA SER A 45 21.00 -35.66 -7.55
C SER A 45 19.96 -34.56 -7.58
N ALA A 46 20.26 -33.50 -8.32
CA ALA A 46 19.31 -32.49 -8.72
C ALA A 46 18.13 -33.16 -9.45
N GLU A 47 17.08 -33.49 -8.71
CA GLU A 47 15.72 -33.48 -9.19
C GLU A 47 15.10 -32.19 -8.67
N ASN A 48 15.21 -31.12 -9.45
CA ASN A 48 14.44 -29.90 -9.23
C ASN A 48 12.97 -30.23 -9.56
N LYS A 49 12.26 -30.87 -8.63
CA LYS A 49 10.82 -31.13 -8.75
C LYS A 49 10.10 -29.81 -8.46
N ASN A 50 9.36 -29.28 -9.44
CA ASN A 50 8.48 -28.12 -9.29
C ASN A 50 7.48 -28.37 -8.15
N THR A 51 7.81 -27.93 -6.94
CA THR A 51 6.91 -27.98 -5.78
C THR A 51 5.98 -26.80 -5.84
N VAL A 52 4.67 -27.07 -5.92
CA VAL A 52 3.63 -26.05 -5.85
C VAL A 52 3.37 -25.75 -4.38
N LEU A 53 3.33 -24.47 -4.02
CA LEU A 53 2.96 -24.05 -2.68
C LEU A 53 1.44 -23.85 -2.60
N ILE A 54 0.81 -24.42 -1.57
CA ILE A 54 -0.60 -24.18 -1.26
C ILE A 54 -0.68 -23.48 0.10
N ASN A 55 -1.35 -22.33 0.16
CA ASN A 55 -1.58 -21.59 1.39
C ASN A 55 -3.07 -21.61 1.70
N PHE A 56 -3.46 -22.43 2.67
CA PHE A 56 -4.80 -22.32 3.26
C PHE A 56 -4.81 -21.14 4.24
N GLN A 57 -5.93 -20.45 4.32
CA GLN A 57 -6.13 -19.32 5.22
C GLN A 57 -7.45 -19.51 5.93
N VAL A 58 -7.39 -19.76 7.24
CA VAL A 58 -8.55 -20.17 8.03
C VAL A 58 -9.05 -19.00 8.88
N ASP A 59 -10.34 -18.71 8.84
CA ASP A 59 -10.92 -17.66 9.68
C ASP A 59 -11.23 -18.12 11.09
N ALA A 60 -10.90 -17.27 12.06
CA ALA A 60 -11.37 -17.33 13.43
C ALA A 60 -12.25 -16.10 13.72
N GLU A 61 -13.54 -16.28 13.46
CA GLU A 61 -14.57 -15.25 13.61
C GLU A 61 -15.82 -15.79 14.33
N ASN A 62 -16.64 -14.88 14.83
CA ASN A 62 -17.89 -15.19 15.54
C ASN A 62 -17.68 -16.13 16.75
N THR A 63 -18.08 -17.39 16.59
CA THR A 63 -18.09 -18.42 17.65
C THR A 63 -16.88 -19.35 17.59
N GLY A 64 -16.10 -19.32 16.49
CA GLY A 64 -15.04 -20.31 16.26
C GLY A 64 -15.58 -21.72 16.04
N GLU A 65 -16.86 -21.85 15.74
CA GLU A 65 -17.50 -23.15 15.50
C GLU A 65 -16.80 -23.88 14.36
N HIS A 66 -16.45 -25.14 14.60
CA HIS A 66 -15.68 -26.01 13.70
C HIS A 66 -14.23 -25.57 13.39
N LEU A 67 -13.70 -24.52 14.03
CA LEU A 67 -12.31 -24.07 13.82
C LEU A 67 -11.31 -25.21 14.04
N PHE A 68 -11.35 -25.82 15.22
CA PHE A 68 -10.47 -26.94 15.57
C PHE A 68 -10.70 -28.21 14.75
N LYS A 69 -11.88 -28.36 14.15
CA LYS A 69 -12.13 -29.47 13.22
C LYS A 69 -11.34 -29.27 11.92
N VAL A 70 -11.37 -28.06 11.36
CA VAL A 70 -10.59 -27.72 10.15
C VAL A 70 -9.09 -27.78 10.46
N LEU A 71 -8.65 -27.15 11.56
CA LEU A 71 -7.22 -27.15 11.94
C LEU A 71 -6.73 -28.57 12.24
N GLY A 72 -7.49 -29.36 12.99
CA GLY A 72 -7.14 -30.74 13.32
C GLY A 72 -7.00 -31.67 12.10
N GLU A 73 -7.77 -31.44 11.03
CA GLU A 73 -7.61 -32.18 9.77
C GLU A 73 -6.32 -31.80 9.04
N LEU A 74 -5.95 -30.52 9.01
CA LEU A 74 -4.68 -30.07 8.45
C LEU A 74 -3.49 -30.62 9.25
N GLU A 75 -3.56 -30.53 10.58
CA GLU A 75 -2.52 -31.04 11.48
C GLU A 75 -2.39 -32.55 11.44
N GLY A 76 -3.51 -33.27 11.32
CA GLY A 76 -3.52 -34.74 11.17
C GLY A 76 -2.74 -35.21 9.93
N ARG A 77 -2.55 -34.31 8.96
CA ARG A 77 -1.75 -34.52 7.74
C ARG A 77 -0.37 -33.85 7.80
N GLY A 78 -0.01 -33.27 8.94
CA GLY A 78 1.28 -32.63 9.17
C GLY A 78 1.39 -31.20 8.65
N TYR A 79 0.26 -30.53 8.36
CA TYR A 79 0.25 -29.17 7.83
C TYR A 79 -0.07 -28.15 8.91
N THR A 80 0.64 -27.01 8.86
CA THR A 80 0.27 -25.79 9.56
C THR A 80 -0.27 -24.77 8.57
N THR A 81 -0.86 -23.70 9.08
CA THR A 81 -1.59 -22.71 8.27
C THR A 81 -1.56 -21.36 8.98
N THR A 82 -1.99 -20.30 8.29
CA THR A 82 -2.26 -19.00 8.93
C THR A 82 -3.74 -18.89 9.29
N VAL A 83 -4.02 -18.48 10.53
CA VAL A 83 -5.36 -18.21 11.03
C VAL A 83 -5.58 -16.71 11.12
N TYR A 84 -6.66 -16.24 10.48
CA TYR A 84 -7.04 -14.84 10.42
C TYR A 84 -8.11 -14.56 11.47
N VAL A 85 -7.76 -13.75 12.47
CA VAL A 85 -8.53 -13.59 13.70
C VAL A 85 -9.15 -12.21 13.78
N THR A 86 -10.46 -12.13 14.00
CA THR A 86 -11.10 -10.84 14.27
C THR A 86 -10.81 -10.37 15.70
N GLY A 87 -10.66 -9.05 15.90
CA GLY A 87 -10.38 -8.48 17.22
C GLY A 87 -11.44 -8.83 18.27
N SER A 88 -12.72 -8.86 17.90
CA SER A 88 -13.83 -9.24 18.78
C SER A 88 -13.83 -10.74 19.10
N PHE A 89 -13.40 -11.60 18.18
CA PHE A 89 -13.16 -13.00 18.51
C PHE A 89 -12.04 -13.13 19.54
N ALA A 90 -10.94 -12.39 19.36
CA ALA A 90 -9.80 -12.40 20.27
C ALA A 90 -10.16 -11.99 21.71
N GLU A 91 -10.92 -10.91 21.88
CA GLU A 91 -11.33 -10.45 23.22
C GLU A 91 -12.11 -11.51 24.00
N ASN A 92 -12.95 -12.27 23.30
CA ASN A 92 -13.81 -13.26 23.93
C ASN A 92 -13.13 -14.64 24.06
N ASN A 93 -12.10 -14.90 23.26
CA ASN A 93 -11.51 -16.23 23.11
C ASN A 93 -9.99 -16.23 23.12
N GLY A 94 -9.34 -15.37 23.92
CA GLY A 94 -7.89 -15.26 23.94
C GLY A 94 -7.13 -16.57 24.18
N HIS A 95 -7.71 -17.50 24.97
CA HIS A 95 -7.14 -18.84 25.17
C HIS A 95 -7.10 -19.69 23.88
N ILE A 96 -8.09 -19.52 22.99
CA ILE A 96 -8.12 -20.20 21.68
C ILE A 96 -6.97 -19.68 20.80
N ILE A 97 -6.67 -18.38 20.84
CA ILE A 97 -5.55 -17.81 20.07
C ILE A 97 -4.21 -18.40 20.53
N GLN A 98 -4.01 -18.50 21.84
CA GLN A 98 -2.82 -19.11 22.41
C GLN A 98 -2.70 -20.58 22.00
N GLU A 99 -3.80 -21.34 22.06
CA GLU A 99 -3.83 -22.73 21.62
C GLU A 99 -3.50 -22.89 20.13
N ILE A 100 -4.00 -22.01 19.25
CA ILE A 100 -3.68 -22.04 17.82
C ILE A 100 -2.17 -21.84 17.59
N GLN A 101 -1.56 -20.89 18.32
CA GLN A 101 -0.12 -20.61 18.21
C GLN A 101 0.74 -21.73 18.80
N GLU A 102 0.32 -22.33 19.93
CA GLU A 102 0.98 -23.50 20.53
C GLU A 102 0.97 -24.71 19.59
N ARG A 103 -0.04 -24.82 18.71
CA ARG A 103 -0.16 -25.84 17.67
C ARG A 103 0.64 -25.52 16.39
N GLY A 104 1.38 -24.41 16.39
CA GLY A 104 2.34 -24.06 15.33
C GLY A 104 1.76 -23.29 14.14
N HIS A 105 0.51 -22.87 14.22
CA HIS A 105 -0.11 -22.01 13.21
C HIS A 105 0.31 -20.55 13.39
N ASP A 106 0.35 -19.81 12.28
CA ASP A 106 0.55 -18.36 12.34
C ASP A 106 -0.76 -17.65 12.66
N ILE A 107 -0.66 -16.52 13.33
CA ILE A 107 -1.79 -15.62 13.61
C ILE A 107 -1.65 -14.34 12.78
N ALA A 108 -2.71 -13.98 12.08
CA ALA A 108 -2.91 -12.70 11.42
C ALA A 108 -4.23 -12.08 11.90
N PHE A 109 -4.40 -10.77 11.80
CA PHE A 109 -5.66 -10.13 12.21
C PHE A 109 -6.59 -9.88 11.01
N HIS A 110 -7.90 -9.91 11.26
CA HIS A 110 -8.96 -9.93 10.24
C HIS A 110 -10.02 -8.84 10.45
N GLY A 111 -9.59 -7.64 10.82
CA GLY A 111 -10.50 -6.58 11.25
C GLY A 111 -11.04 -6.80 12.66
N TRP A 112 -11.99 -5.98 13.10
CA TRP A 112 -12.52 -6.03 14.46
C TRP A 112 -13.67 -7.02 14.61
N ALA A 113 -14.70 -6.97 13.75
CA ALA A 113 -15.87 -7.84 13.80
C ALA A 113 -16.28 -8.34 12.41
N THR A 114 -16.96 -9.49 12.38
CA THR A 114 -17.54 -10.05 11.16
C THR A 114 -18.48 -9.05 10.50
N GLY A 115 -18.40 -8.92 9.18
CA GLY A 115 -19.28 -8.02 8.44
C GLY A 115 -18.67 -6.65 8.14
N GLU A 116 -17.41 -6.42 8.48
CA GLU A 116 -16.75 -5.14 8.24
C GLU A 116 -16.51 -4.84 6.77
N ASN A 117 -16.76 -3.59 6.39
CA ASN A 117 -16.51 -3.07 5.06
C ASN A 117 -15.73 -1.76 5.15
N LEU A 118 -14.39 -1.87 5.19
CA LEU A 118 -13.48 -0.73 5.29
C LEU A 118 -13.65 0.30 4.16
N THR A 119 -14.02 -0.10 2.93
CA THR A 119 -14.19 0.84 1.82
C THR A 119 -15.33 1.83 2.03
N THR A 120 -16.29 1.49 2.91
CA THR A 120 -17.38 2.38 3.31
C THR A 120 -17.00 3.31 4.48
N MET A 121 -15.81 3.11 5.08
CA MET A 121 -15.32 3.85 6.24
C MET A 121 -14.26 4.87 5.83
N ASN A 122 -14.23 6.00 6.53
CA ASN A 122 -13.14 6.97 6.40
C ASN A 122 -11.85 6.47 7.09
N TYR A 123 -10.71 7.11 6.77
CA TYR A 123 -9.39 6.77 7.33
C TYR A 123 -9.40 6.64 8.86
N SER A 124 -9.91 7.62 9.60
CA SER A 124 -9.90 7.58 11.07
C SER A 124 -10.68 6.39 11.64
N MET A 125 -11.82 6.06 11.05
CA MET A 125 -12.63 4.91 11.47
C MET A 125 -11.95 3.58 11.12
N GLN A 126 -11.39 3.45 9.91
CA GLN A 126 -10.56 2.31 9.56
C GLN A 126 -9.37 2.18 10.52
N GLN A 127 -8.65 3.27 10.78
CA GLN A 127 -7.46 3.29 11.62
C GLN A 127 -7.79 2.84 13.04
N LYS A 128 -8.87 3.37 13.62
CA LYS A 128 -9.32 2.97 14.96
C LYS A 128 -9.69 1.48 15.01
N ILE A 129 -10.43 0.99 14.02
CA ILE A 129 -10.82 -0.42 13.93
C ILE A 129 -9.60 -1.32 13.80
N LEU A 130 -8.68 -0.99 12.90
CA LEU A 130 -7.50 -1.80 12.62
C LEU A 130 -6.49 -1.77 13.78
N ILE A 131 -6.28 -0.62 14.44
CA ILE A 131 -5.49 -0.52 15.67
C ILE A 131 -6.09 -1.39 16.76
N ASN A 132 -7.39 -1.26 17.01
CA ASN A 132 -8.07 -2.02 18.06
C ASN A 132 -8.04 -3.52 17.77
N ALA A 133 -8.29 -3.91 16.52
CA ALA A 133 -8.24 -5.30 16.09
C ALA A 133 -6.85 -5.89 16.28
N LYS A 134 -5.81 -5.22 15.76
CA LYS A 134 -4.42 -5.65 15.91
C LYS A 134 -4.06 -5.80 17.38
N ASN A 135 -4.28 -4.76 18.19
CA ASN A 135 -3.96 -4.80 19.62
C ASN A 135 -4.69 -5.94 20.35
N SER A 136 -5.97 -6.16 20.03
CA SER A 136 -6.76 -7.24 20.64
C SER A 136 -6.16 -8.62 20.33
N VAL A 137 -5.78 -8.86 19.08
CA VAL A 137 -5.15 -10.12 18.67
C VAL A 137 -3.74 -10.26 19.29
N GLU A 138 -2.95 -9.18 19.31
CA GLU A 138 -1.59 -9.20 19.84
C GLU A 138 -1.52 -9.42 21.35
N ASN A 139 -2.56 -9.04 22.10
CA ASN A 139 -2.67 -9.32 23.53
C ASN A 139 -2.57 -10.82 23.86
N TYR A 140 -2.92 -11.69 22.91
CA TYR A 140 -2.93 -13.15 23.10
C TYR A 140 -1.95 -13.90 22.20
N SER A 141 -1.47 -13.29 21.11
CA SER A 141 -0.56 -13.93 20.15
C SER A 141 0.87 -13.38 20.14
N GLY A 142 1.12 -12.25 20.79
CA GLY A 142 2.34 -11.47 20.54
C GLY A 142 2.24 -10.70 19.23
N GLN A 143 3.36 -10.33 18.62
CA GLN A 143 3.35 -9.48 17.43
C GLN A 143 2.72 -10.20 16.23
N VAL A 144 1.79 -9.54 15.54
CA VAL A 144 1.21 -10.04 14.28
C VAL A 144 1.75 -9.25 13.09
N GLU A 145 2.06 -9.97 12.02
CA GLU A 145 2.65 -9.42 10.79
C GLU A 145 1.71 -9.42 9.59
N GLY A 146 0.59 -10.12 9.71
CA GLY A 146 -0.36 -10.33 8.62
C GLY A 146 -1.69 -9.64 8.85
N PHE A 147 -2.26 -9.14 7.76
CA PHE A 147 -3.63 -8.65 7.70
C PHE A 147 -4.41 -9.32 6.58
N ARG A 148 -5.73 -9.41 6.75
CA ARG A 148 -6.67 -9.55 5.64
C ARG A 148 -7.93 -8.74 5.95
N PRO A 149 -8.46 -7.93 5.02
CA PRO A 149 -9.73 -7.26 5.21
C PRO A 149 -10.90 -8.22 5.02
N GLN A 150 -11.95 -8.02 5.81
CA GLN A 150 -13.25 -8.63 5.61
C GLN A 150 -13.82 -8.26 4.23
N TYR A 151 -14.46 -9.22 3.56
CA TYR A 151 -14.99 -9.09 2.19
C TYR A 151 -14.02 -8.58 1.12
N TYR A 152 -12.70 -8.66 1.35
CA TYR A 152 -11.68 -8.03 0.49
C TYR A 152 -11.87 -6.52 0.34
N SER A 153 -12.58 -5.90 1.29
CA SER A 153 -12.91 -4.49 1.25
C SER A 153 -11.71 -3.69 1.78
N GLN A 154 -10.98 -3.06 0.87
CA GLN A 154 -9.84 -2.20 1.20
C GLN A 154 -9.61 -1.12 0.15
N ASN A 155 -8.88 -0.08 0.54
CA ASN A 155 -8.49 1.04 -0.32
C ASN A 155 -7.12 1.60 0.11
N GLU A 156 -6.67 2.69 -0.52
CA GLU A 156 -5.40 3.35 -0.20
C GLU A 156 -5.29 3.81 1.26
N ASP A 157 -6.41 4.17 1.89
CA ASP A 157 -6.44 4.49 3.32
C ASP A 157 -6.11 3.25 4.15
N THR A 158 -6.68 2.09 3.79
CA THR A 158 -6.35 0.80 4.40
C THR A 158 -4.84 0.53 4.29
N TYR A 159 -4.27 0.60 3.09
CA TYR A 159 -2.85 0.32 2.85
C TYR A 159 -1.93 1.23 3.67
N THR A 160 -2.28 2.51 3.74
CA THR A 160 -1.57 3.49 4.55
C THR A 160 -1.60 3.16 6.04
N ILE A 161 -2.75 2.70 6.55
CA ILE A 161 -2.88 2.28 7.94
C ILE A 161 -2.00 1.05 8.20
N LEU A 162 -2.00 0.07 7.29
CA LEU A 162 -1.17 -1.13 7.42
C LEU A 162 0.33 -0.80 7.50
N ASP A 163 0.81 0.16 6.70
CA ASP A 163 2.18 0.68 6.84
C ASP A 163 2.45 1.26 8.23
N SER A 164 1.52 2.05 8.76
CA SER A 164 1.65 2.65 10.11
C SER A 164 1.61 1.61 11.23
N LEU A 165 0.96 0.48 10.98
CA LEU A 165 0.87 -0.66 11.89
C LEU A 165 2.04 -1.64 11.76
N ASN A 166 2.98 -1.36 10.84
CA ASN A 166 4.15 -2.18 10.58
C ASN A 166 3.79 -3.62 10.16
N ILE A 167 2.73 -3.74 9.35
CA ILE A 167 2.27 -5.01 8.79
C ILE A 167 3.19 -5.42 7.64
N SER A 168 3.61 -6.70 7.62
CA SER A 168 4.51 -7.26 6.60
C SER A 168 3.75 -7.67 5.34
N TYR A 169 2.49 -8.09 5.47
CA TYR A 169 1.68 -8.49 4.32
C TYR A 169 0.17 -8.28 4.50
N ASP A 170 -0.51 -8.09 3.37
CA ASP A 170 -1.96 -8.10 3.25
C ASP A 170 -2.43 -9.19 2.28
N SER A 171 -3.36 -10.03 2.74
CA SER A 171 -4.01 -11.05 1.91
C SER A 171 -5.41 -10.65 1.42
N GLY A 172 -5.67 -9.34 1.29
CA GLY A 172 -6.93 -8.79 0.77
C GLY A 172 -7.00 -8.67 -0.76
N PHE A 173 -5.96 -9.04 -1.48
CA PHE A 173 -5.90 -8.97 -2.94
C PHE A 173 -6.47 -10.24 -3.56
N ILE A 174 -7.04 -10.13 -4.76
CA ILE A 174 -7.56 -11.28 -5.51
C ILE A 174 -6.91 -11.29 -6.88
N SER A 175 -6.31 -12.42 -7.25
CA SER A 175 -5.75 -12.61 -8.59
C SER A 175 -6.85 -12.47 -9.64
N GLY A 176 -6.57 -11.78 -10.75
CA GLY A 176 -7.54 -11.50 -11.80
C GLY A 176 -8.40 -10.25 -11.58
N LEU A 177 -8.30 -9.57 -10.43
CA LEU A 177 -9.01 -8.34 -10.11
C LEU A 177 -8.09 -7.13 -9.97
N LYS A 178 -8.62 -5.97 -10.31
CA LYS A 178 -7.90 -4.70 -10.25
C LYS A 178 -8.04 -4.03 -8.90
N PHE A 179 -7.05 -4.27 -8.05
CA PHE A 179 -6.78 -3.49 -6.83
C PHE A 179 -5.70 -2.44 -7.11
N ILE A 180 -4.55 -2.90 -7.61
CA ILE A 180 -3.43 -2.04 -8.03
C ILE A 180 -3.31 -2.11 -9.56
N PRO A 181 -3.32 -0.96 -10.28
CA PRO A 181 -3.11 -0.95 -11.72
C PRO A 181 -1.77 -1.62 -12.13
N GLY A 182 -1.83 -2.57 -13.06
CA GLY A 182 -0.67 -3.30 -13.58
C GLY A 182 -0.37 -4.64 -12.87
N TYR A 183 -1.10 -4.95 -11.79
CA TYR A 183 -0.93 -6.17 -11.00
C TYR A 183 -2.12 -7.13 -11.10
N GLU A 184 -3.05 -6.87 -12.03
CA GLU A 184 -4.33 -7.59 -12.14
C GLU A 184 -4.18 -9.10 -12.35
N ASN A 185 -3.06 -9.56 -12.92
CA ASN A 185 -2.83 -10.98 -13.21
C ASN A 185 -1.76 -11.61 -12.30
N TYR A 186 -1.36 -10.94 -11.22
CA TYR A 186 -0.38 -11.50 -10.30
C TYR A 186 -1.05 -12.55 -9.42
N SER A 187 -0.46 -13.74 -9.39
CA SER A 187 -0.83 -14.87 -8.52
C SER A 187 0.25 -15.17 -7.48
N ILE A 188 1.47 -14.63 -7.66
CA ILE A 188 2.56 -14.69 -6.69
C ILE A 188 2.51 -13.49 -5.74
N PRO A 189 3.02 -13.60 -4.50
CA PRO A 189 3.20 -12.44 -3.65
C PRO A 189 4.05 -11.35 -4.32
N TYR A 190 3.68 -10.09 -4.11
CA TYR A 190 4.40 -8.95 -4.69
C TYR A 190 4.40 -7.76 -3.76
N LYS A 191 5.44 -6.94 -3.84
CA LYS A 191 5.51 -5.70 -3.08
C LYS A 191 4.46 -4.72 -3.57
N VAL A 192 3.61 -4.22 -2.66
CA VAL A 192 2.60 -3.22 -3.04
C VAL A 192 3.31 -1.89 -3.35
N PRO A 193 3.09 -1.28 -4.52
CA PRO A 193 3.79 -0.05 -4.90
C PRO A 193 3.56 1.08 -3.89
N ASN A 194 4.65 1.72 -3.47
CA ASN A 194 4.67 2.82 -2.48
C ASN A 194 4.29 2.42 -1.05
N HIS A 195 4.12 1.13 -0.76
CA HIS A 195 3.83 0.60 0.56
C HIS A 195 4.94 -0.36 1.01
N SER A 196 5.05 -0.56 2.32
CA SER A 196 6.09 -1.37 2.95
C SER A 196 5.79 -2.88 2.93
N PHE A 197 4.50 -3.23 2.82
CA PHE A 197 4.01 -4.61 2.87
C PHE A 197 3.90 -5.27 1.50
N TYR A 198 3.73 -6.60 1.51
CA TYR A 198 3.49 -7.43 0.34
C TYR A 198 2.01 -7.78 0.20
N ALA A 199 1.49 -7.73 -1.02
CA ALA A 199 0.23 -8.35 -1.36
C ALA A 199 0.42 -9.87 -1.43
N VAL A 200 -0.51 -10.61 -0.85
CA VAL A 200 -0.66 -12.07 -1.02
C VAL A 200 -1.98 -12.31 -1.74
N PRO A 201 -1.99 -12.44 -3.08
CA PRO A 201 -3.23 -12.57 -3.84
C PRO A 201 -3.92 -13.90 -3.56
N VAL A 202 -5.19 -13.84 -3.15
CA VAL A 202 -6.08 -15.01 -3.12
C VAL A 202 -6.33 -15.47 -4.55
N SER A 203 -6.19 -16.77 -4.79
CA SER A 203 -6.40 -17.36 -6.12
C SER A 203 -7.85 -17.19 -6.59
N SER A 204 -8.08 -17.26 -7.91
CA SER A 204 -9.43 -17.13 -8.45
C SER A 204 -9.59 -17.88 -9.76
N TYR A 205 -10.79 -18.45 -9.95
CA TYR A 205 -11.18 -19.16 -11.16
C TYR A 205 -11.98 -18.27 -12.09
N ARG A 206 -11.47 -18.04 -13.30
CA ARG A 206 -12.11 -17.21 -14.31
C ARG A 206 -13.07 -18.04 -15.16
N THR A 207 -14.32 -17.58 -15.21
CA THR A 207 -15.33 -18.00 -16.19
C THR A 207 -15.56 -16.87 -17.21
N PRO A 208 -16.24 -17.12 -18.34
CA PRO A 208 -16.62 -16.05 -19.27
C PRO A 208 -17.40 -14.90 -18.62
N ASP A 209 -18.22 -15.22 -17.61
CA ASP A 209 -19.18 -14.26 -17.03
C ASP A 209 -18.71 -13.64 -15.70
N LYS A 210 -17.80 -14.31 -14.98
CA LYS A 210 -17.39 -13.92 -13.62
C LYS A 210 -16.02 -14.49 -13.22
N ILE A 211 -15.41 -13.86 -12.23
CA ILE A 211 -14.22 -14.35 -11.53
C ILE A 211 -14.68 -14.89 -10.17
N VAL A 212 -14.48 -16.18 -9.91
CA VAL A 212 -14.86 -16.85 -8.66
C VAL A 212 -13.64 -16.93 -7.75
N TYR A 213 -13.71 -16.33 -6.57
CA TYR A 213 -12.58 -16.28 -5.65
C TYR A 213 -12.40 -17.64 -4.99
N LEU A 214 -11.16 -18.03 -4.69
CA LEU A 214 -10.90 -19.28 -3.98
C LEU A 214 -11.16 -19.10 -2.48
N CYS A 215 -12.45 -18.94 -2.16
CA CYS A 215 -12.98 -18.60 -0.85
C CYS A 215 -14.35 -19.26 -0.70
N ASP A 216 -14.52 -20.13 0.28
CA ASP A 216 -15.76 -20.90 0.49
C ASP A 216 -16.99 -20.01 0.81
N LEU A 217 -16.82 -18.92 1.56
CA LEU A 217 -17.87 -17.92 1.78
C LEU A 217 -18.29 -17.25 0.48
N SER A 218 -17.33 -16.83 -0.34
CA SER A 218 -17.64 -16.25 -1.65
C SER A 218 -18.30 -17.27 -2.57
N ALA A 219 -17.81 -18.51 -2.61
CA ALA A 219 -18.39 -19.58 -3.42
C ALA A 219 -19.85 -19.85 -3.03
N SER A 220 -20.12 -20.05 -1.75
CA SER A 220 -21.45 -20.41 -1.24
C SER A 220 -22.45 -19.25 -1.23
N ILE A 221 -22.07 -18.07 -0.74
CA ILE A 221 -23.00 -16.95 -0.53
C ILE A 221 -23.04 -16.03 -1.75
N LYS A 222 -21.88 -15.58 -2.24
CA LYS A 222 -21.82 -14.61 -3.35
C LYS A 222 -22.12 -15.27 -4.70
N PHE A 223 -21.54 -16.44 -4.96
CA PHE A 223 -21.66 -17.13 -6.25
C PHE A 223 -22.69 -18.26 -6.26
N LYS A 224 -23.27 -18.59 -5.11
CA LYS A 224 -24.32 -19.62 -4.93
C LYS A 224 -23.92 -20.99 -5.48
N LEU A 225 -22.65 -21.34 -5.37
CA LEU A 225 -22.12 -22.63 -5.77
C LEU A 225 -22.43 -23.66 -4.69
N ASN A 226 -22.72 -24.89 -5.11
CA ASN A 226 -22.77 -26.03 -4.20
C ASN A 226 -21.36 -26.65 -4.01
N ALA A 227 -21.24 -27.58 -3.06
CA ALA A 227 -19.96 -28.23 -2.75
C ALA A 227 -19.31 -28.94 -3.97
N THR A 228 -20.10 -29.53 -4.86
CA THR A 228 -19.56 -30.22 -6.06
C THR A 228 -18.99 -29.23 -7.07
N GLU A 229 -19.69 -28.11 -7.30
CA GLU A 229 -19.20 -27.04 -8.17
C GLU A 229 -17.94 -26.39 -7.60
N TRP A 230 -17.91 -26.15 -6.29
CA TRP A 230 -16.73 -25.65 -5.58
C TRP A 230 -15.55 -26.62 -5.67
N SER A 231 -15.78 -27.92 -5.48
CA SER A 231 -14.78 -28.96 -5.68
C SER A 231 -14.20 -28.92 -7.09
N SER A 232 -15.05 -28.80 -8.12
CA SER A 232 -14.57 -28.70 -9.50
C SER A 232 -13.66 -27.49 -9.72
N ILE A 233 -13.93 -26.36 -9.06
CA ILE A 233 -13.12 -25.15 -9.15
C ILE A 233 -11.76 -25.36 -8.47
N LEU A 234 -11.74 -25.82 -7.21
CA LEU A 234 -10.51 -26.12 -6.47
C LEU A 234 -9.58 -27.04 -7.26
N ASN A 235 -10.15 -28.09 -7.84
CA ASN A 235 -9.42 -29.08 -8.61
C ASN A 235 -8.81 -28.51 -9.91
N LYS A 236 -9.53 -27.64 -10.62
CA LYS A 236 -9.05 -27.02 -11.86
C LYS A 236 -7.97 -25.99 -11.59
N GLU A 237 -8.18 -25.12 -10.61
CA GLU A 237 -7.18 -24.13 -10.21
C GLU A 237 -5.90 -24.80 -9.74
N PHE A 238 -6.01 -25.87 -8.94
CA PHE A 238 -4.83 -26.65 -8.55
C PHE A 238 -4.03 -27.17 -9.76
N ASP A 239 -4.71 -27.71 -10.78
CA ASP A 239 -4.03 -28.20 -12.00
C ASP A 239 -3.40 -27.05 -12.80
N GLU A 240 -4.04 -25.88 -12.85
CA GLU A 240 -3.53 -24.67 -13.53
C GLU A 240 -2.33 -24.06 -12.79
N ASN A 241 -2.42 -23.85 -11.48
CA ASN A 241 -1.32 -23.39 -10.63
C ASN A 241 -0.11 -24.34 -10.72
N LYS A 242 -0.36 -25.66 -10.72
CA LYS A 242 0.70 -26.65 -10.91
C LYS A 242 1.35 -26.58 -12.28
N LYS A 243 0.57 -26.36 -13.32
CA LYS A 243 1.09 -26.18 -14.69
C LYS A 243 1.93 -24.90 -14.81
N ASN A 244 1.51 -23.82 -14.16
CA ASN A 244 2.17 -22.52 -14.24
C ASN A 244 3.31 -22.34 -13.22
N ASN A 245 3.44 -23.26 -12.26
CA ASN A 245 4.38 -23.16 -11.14
C ASN A 245 4.13 -21.89 -10.30
N GLU A 246 2.86 -21.65 -9.99
CA GLU A 246 2.36 -20.52 -9.20
C GLU A 246 1.73 -21.06 -7.90
N PRO A 247 1.66 -20.26 -6.83
CA PRO A 247 1.06 -20.71 -5.58
C PRO A 247 -0.47 -20.71 -5.69
N MET A 248 -1.11 -21.57 -4.89
CA MET A 248 -2.56 -21.60 -4.74
C MET A 248 -2.94 -21.13 -3.34
N VAL A 249 -3.65 -20.01 -3.25
CA VAL A 249 -4.08 -19.40 -1.98
C VAL A 249 -5.59 -19.59 -1.83
N VAL A 250 -6.02 -20.25 -0.75
CA VAL A 250 -7.42 -20.66 -0.53
C VAL A 250 -7.91 -20.20 0.84
N VAL A 251 -9.05 -19.51 0.86
CA VAL A 251 -9.70 -19.01 2.09
C VAL A 251 -10.80 -19.96 2.55
N ILE A 252 -10.78 -20.30 3.84
CA ILE A 252 -11.69 -21.25 4.48
C ILE A 252 -12.34 -20.61 5.70
N HIS A 253 -13.68 -20.59 5.73
CA HIS A 253 -14.47 -20.20 6.88
C HIS A 253 -14.98 -21.48 7.57
N PRO A 254 -14.55 -21.78 8.81
CA PRO A 254 -14.87 -23.05 9.46
C PRO A 254 -16.36 -23.34 9.60
N TRP A 255 -17.20 -22.33 9.80
CA TRP A 255 -18.65 -22.49 9.88
C TRP A 255 -19.31 -22.91 8.54
N ILE A 256 -18.59 -22.80 7.42
CA ILE A 256 -18.99 -23.32 6.11
C ILE A 256 -18.33 -24.67 5.85
N THR A 257 -16.99 -24.68 5.76
CA THR A 257 -16.24 -25.88 5.36
C THR A 257 -16.24 -26.94 6.44
N GLY A 258 -16.12 -26.57 7.72
CA GLY A 258 -16.15 -27.52 8.84
C GLY A 258 -17.54 -28.09 9.16
N ASN A 259 -18.60 -27.40 8.72
CA ASN A 259 -19.98 -27.81 8.92
C ASN A 259 -20.38 -28.92 7.94
N GLU A 260 -20.67 -30.12 8.46
CA GLU A 260 -20.96 -31.31 7.63
C GLU A 260 -22.24 -31.16 6.79
N THR A 261 -23.16 -30.31 7.22
CA THR A 261 -24.45 -30.14 6.53
C THR A 261 -24.33 -29.34 5.23
N THR A 262 -23.23 -28.61 5.02
CA THR A 262 -23.01 -27.81 3.82
C THR A 262 -22.50 -28.64 2.64
N GLY A 263 -21.94 -29.83 2.93
CA GLY A 263 -21.21 -30.66 1.97
C GLY A 263 -19.79 -30.17 1.66
N TYR A 264 -19.39 -28.98 2.12
CA TYR A 264 -18.05 -28.42 1.85
C TYR A 264 -16.95 -29.20 2.56
N TRP A 265 -17.23 -29.75 3.74
CA TRP A 265 -16.30 -30.61 4.49
C TRP A 265 -15.80 -31.80 3.66
N GLN A 266 -16.74 -32.49 3.01
CA GLN A 266 -16.42 -33.68 2.22
C GLN A 266 -15.55 -33.35 1.03
N VAL A 267 -15.83 -32.26 0.32
CA VAL A 267 -15.05 -31.90 -0.86
C VAL A 267 -13.69 -31.30 -0.51
N PHE A 268 -13.57 -30.64 0.64
CA PHE A 268 -12.30 -30.16 1.17
C PHE A 268 -11.37 -31.32 1.53
N THR A 269 -11.85 -32.30 2.30
CA THR A 269 -11.06 -33.50 2.65
C THR A 269 -10.68 -34.33 1.42
N GLN A 270 -11.60 -34.50 0.46
CA GLN A 270 -11.29 -35.14 -0.84
C GLN A 270 -10.24 -34.37 -1.65
N PHE A 271 -10.25 -33.04 -1.57
CA PHE A 271 -9.22 -32.23 -2.21
C PHE A 271 -7.86 -32.43 -1.53
N LEU A 272 -7.81 -32.44 -0.19
CA LEU A 272 -6.59 -32.77 0.57
C LEU A 272 -6.04 -34.15 0.20
N ASP A 273 -6.89 -35.18 0.16
CA ASP A 273 -6.52 -36.54 -0.29
C ASP A 273 -5.93 -36.54 -1.71
N ARG A 274 -6.48 -35.72 -2.61
CA ARG A 274 -6.01 -35.62 -3.99
C ARG A 274 -4.62 -35.02 -4.09
N ILE A 275 -4.30 -34.01 -3.28
CA ILE A 275 -3.04 -33.27 -3.37
C ILE A 275 -1.92 -33.97 -2.57
N GLU A 276 -2.28 -34.83 -1.62
CA GLU A 276 -1.32 -35.60 -0.85
C GLU A 276 -0.35 -36.40 -1.76
N ASN A 277 0.94 -36.41 -1.40
CA ASN A 277 2.01 -37.09 -2.14
C ASN A 277 2.31 -36.59 -3.57
N LYS A 278 1.80 -35.42 -3.98
CA LYS A 278 2.00 -34.86 -5.34
C LYS A 278 3.13 -33.84 -5.48
N ASN A 279 4.11 -33.85 -4.58
CA ASN A 279 5.21 -32.86 -4.53
C ASN A 279 4.67 -31.44 -4.39
N ILE A 280 3.98 -31.19 -3.28
CA ILE A 280 3.30 -29.95 -2.92
C ILE A 280 3.67 -29.68 -1.46
N ASP A 281 3.91 -28.42 -1.14
CA ASP A 281 4.06 -27.99 0.25
C ASP A 281 2.86 -27.14 0.62
N ILE A 282 2.17 -27.51 1.70
CA ILE A 282 1.18 -26.64 2.33
C ILE A 282 1.93 -25.78 3.33
N VAL A 283 1.82 -24.47 3.16
CA VAL A 283 2.64 -23.48 3.87
C VAL A 283 1.79 -22.41 4.51
N LYS A 284 2.31 -21.83 5.59
CA LYS A 284 1.79 -20.61 6.20
C LYS A 284 2.04 -19.42 5.28
N THR A 285 1.34 -18.31 5.52
CA THR A 285 1.48 -17.12 4.68
C THR A 285 2.87 -16.48 4.80
N SER A 286 3.51 -16.56 5.97
CA SER A 286 4.90 -16.13 6.19
C SER A 286 5.89 -16.93 5.34
N GLU A 287 5.81 -18.25 5.38
CA GLU A 287 6.65 -19.18 4.61
C GLU A 287 6.44 -19.01 3.09
N LEU A 288 5.21 -18.74 2.66
CA LEU A 288 4.91 -18.41 1.27
C LEU A 288 5.65 -17.14 0.84
N LEU A 289 5.68 -16.10 1.68
CA LEU A 289 6.38 -14.86 1.41
C LEU A 289 7.89 -15.07 1.38
N GLU A 290 8.46 -15.77 2.36
CA GLU A 290 9.89 -16.10 2.40
C GLU A 290 10.34 -16.76 1.09
N PHE A 291 9.60 -17.77 0.61
CA PHE A 291 9.94 -18.46 -0.63
C PHE A 291 9.99 -17.57 -1.88
N TYR A 292 9.06 -16.60 -2.00
CA TYR A 292 8.97 -15.74 -3.19
C TYR A 292 9.83 -14.48 -3.07
N ILE A 293 10.01 -13.94 -1.87
CA ILE A 293 10.83 -12.74 -1.62
C ILE A 293 12.32 -13.08 -1.69
N GLU A 294 12.76 -14.22 -1.15
CA GLU A 294 14.17 -14.66 -1.24
C GLU A 294 14.60 -14.98 -2.68
N LYS A 295 13.65 -15.36 -3.56
CA LYS A 295 13.92 -15.59 -4.98
C LYS A 295 13.98 -14.30 -5.82
N ASP A 296 13.54 -13.17 -5.28
CA ASP A 296 13.55 -11.85 -5.94
C ASP A 296 14.82 -11.04 -5.63
N ASP A 297 15.95 -11.73 -5.44
CA ASP A 297 17.28 -11.18 -5.09
C ASP A 297 17.93 -10.32 -6.22
N ARG A 298 17.10 -9.76 -7.11
CA ARG A 298 17.43 -8.63 -7.99
C ARG A 298 16.80 -7.30 -7.53
N HIS A 299 15.97 -7.30 -6.49
CA HIS A 299 15.39 -6.06 -5.93
C HIS A 299 15.46 -5.90 -4.40
N THR A 300 16.00 -6.86 -3.66
CA THR A 300 16.10 -6.80 -2.19
C THR A 300 17.50 -6.37 -1.72
N LYS A 301 17.82 -5.10 -1.95
CA LYS A 301 18.84 -4.40 -1.15
C LYS A 301 18.39 -3.00 -0.75
N LEU A 302 17.21 -2.91 -0.14
CA LEU A 302 16.69 -1.62 0.35
C LEU A 302 15.74 -1.74 1.55
N TYR A 303 15.84 -2.76 2.42
CA TYR A 303 15.02 -2.77 3.65
C TYR A 303 15.80 -3.31 4.85
N SER A 304 16.69 -2.45 5.36
CA SER A 304 16.99 -2.31 6.78
C SER A 304 17.22 -0.83 6.99
N ASP A 305 16.45 -0.22 7.90
CA ASP A 305 16.40 1.20 8.22
C ASP A 305 15.63 2.08 7.22
N VAL A 306 14.35 2.40 7.51
CA VAL A 306 13.93 3.80 7.34
C VAL A 306 14.65 4.58 8.44
N SER A 307 15.96 4.79 8.25
CA SER A 307 16.70 5.76 9.04
C SER A 307 15.95 7.08 8.89
N LYS A 308 15.59 7.73 10.00
CA LYS A 308 15.08 9.11 9.96
C LYS A 308 15.96 9.91 9.01
N CYS A 309 15.36 10.65 8.08
CA CYS A 309 16.12 11.44 7.11
C CYS A 309 17.15 12.26 7.90
N SER A 310 18.44 12.07 7.63
CA SER A 310 19.50 12.78 8.34
C SER A 310 19.72 14.20 7.82
N VAL A 311 18.98 14.59 6.79
CA VAL A 311 19.03 15.89 6.11
C VAL A 311 17.60 16.37 5.80
N PRO A 312 17.36 17.69 5.68
CA PRO A 312 16.02 18.22 5.41
C PRO A 312 15.53 17.89 4.00
N THR A 313 14.23 17.60 3.86
CA THR A 313 13.55 17.39 2.58
C THR A 313 12.62 18.56 2.27
N LYS A 314 12.60 19.07 1.03
CA LYS A 314 11.68 20.14 0.63
C LYS A 314 10.52 19.62 -0.19
N ILE A 315 9.31 19.88 0.27
CA ILE A 315 8.08 19.72 -0.52
C ILE A 315 7.61 21.10 -0.98
N VAL A 316 7.69 21.34 -2.28
CA VAL A 316 7.19 22.55 -2.93
C VAL A 316 5.77 22.30 -3.39
N LEU A 317 4.80 22.72 -2.58
CA LEU A 317 3.39 22.67 -2.91
C LEU A 317 3.06 23.78 -3.91
N VAL A 318 2.47 23.38 -5.03
CA VAL A 318 2.07 24.30 -6.10
C VAL A 318 0.56 24.25 -6.26
N ARG A 319 -0.11 25.41 -6.21
CA ARG A 319 -1.51 25.49 -6.65
C ARG A 319 -1.55 25.47 -8.17
N HIS A 320 -2.44 24.67 -8.77
CA HIS A 320 -2.66 24.68 -10.21
C HIS A 320 -2.94 26.10 -10.78
N GLY A 321 -2.70 26.29 -12.08
CA GLY A 321 -3.01 27.52 -12.80
C GLY A 321 -4.51 27.84 -12.88
N GLU A 322 -4.86 29.06 -13.28
CA GLU A 322 -6.25 29.51 -13.39
C GLU A 322 -7.13 28.64 -14.33
N THR A 323 -8.41 28.59 -14.03
CA THR A 323 -9.47 27.89 -14.78
C THR A 323 -10.65 28.84 -14.86
N SER A 324 -11.53 28.67 -15.86
CA SER A 324 -12.72 29.51 -16.00
C SER A 324 -13.62 29.48 -14.76
N TRP A 325 -13.73 28.32 -14.11
CA TRP A 325 -14.55 28.18 -12.90
C TRP A 325 -13.98 28.93 -11.71
N ASN A 326 -12.67 28.85 -11.47
CA ASN A 326 -12.11 29.58 -10.33
C ASN A 326 -12.09 31.10 -10.54
N ALA A 327 -11.88 31.58 -11.77
CA ALA A 327 -12.02 32.99 -12.11
C ALA A 327 -13.45 33.52 -11.84
N LEU A 328 -14.46 32.67 -12.01
CA LEU A 328 -15.87 33.00 -11.76
C LEU A 328 -16.34 32.74 -10.32
N GLY A 329 -15.46 32.24 -9.44
CA GLY A 329 -15.79 31.87 -8.06
C GLY A 329 -16.70 30.64 -7.94
N ILE A 330 -16.65 29.75 -8.93
CA ILE A 330 -17.39 28.48 -8.96
C ILE A 330 -16.59 27.41 -8.22
N LEU A 331 -17.25 26.65 -7.35
CA LEU A 331 -16.66 25.54 -6.62
C LEU A 331 -16.42 24.36 -7.55
N GLN A 332 -15.15 24.06 -7.80
CA GLN A 332 -14.76 22.98 -8.72
C GLN A 332 -14.78 21.60 -8.08
N GLY A 333 -14.45 21.49 -6.78
CA GLY A 333 -14.23 20.20 -6.13
C GLY A 333 -13.40 19.25 -7.01
N ASN A 334 -13.97 18.08 -7.28
CA ASN A 334 -13.36 17.05 -8.12
C ASN A 334 -13.81 17.07 -9.58
N ALA A 335 -14.54 18.10 -10.05
CA ALA A 335 -14.81 18.28 -11.47
C ALA A 335 -13.51 18.51 -12.24
N ASN A 336 -13.42 17.91 -13.42
CA ASN A 336 -12.20 17.91 -14.25
C ASN A 336 -12.14 19.12 -15.19
N VAL A 337 -12.30 20.32 -14.62
CA VAL A 337 -12.25 21.59 -15.36
C VAL A 337 -10.80 21.90 -15.74
N PRO A 338 -10.48 22.10 -17.04
CA PRO A 338 -9.13 22.36 -17.52
C PRO A 338 -8.63 23.77 -17.17
N LEU A 339 -7.33 24.01 -17.35
CA LEU A 339 -6.77 25.36 -17.33
C LEU A 339 -7.41 26.24 -18.41
N ASN A 340 -7.58 27.53 -18.11
CA ASN A 340 -7.88 28.53 -19.13
C ASN A 340 -6.57 29.04 -19.77
N GLU A 341 -6.66 29.95 -20.74
CA GLU A 341 -5.48 30.54 -21.40
C GLU A 341 -4.54 31.22 -20.40
N ASN A 342 -5.09 31.97 -19.44
CA ASN A 342 -4.32 32.62 -18.39
C ASN A 342 -3.63 31.59 -17.48
N GLY A 343 -4.31 30.51 -17.10
CA GLY A 343 -3.77 29.41 -16.30
C GLY A 343 -2.67 28.64 -16.99
N SER A 344 -2.76 28.47 -18.31
CA SER A 344 -1.70 27.88 -19.13
C SER A 344 -0.45 28.79 -19.14
N ALA A 345 -0.66 30.10 -19.33
CA ALA A 345 0.45 31.06 -19.24
C ALA A 345 1.05 31.16 -17.82
N GLN A 346 0.24 31.03 -16.78
CA GLN A 346 0.68 30.94 -15.39
C GLN A 346 1.54 29.68 -15.15
N ALA A 347 1.09 28.53 -15.62
CA ALA A 347 1.83 27.27 -15.51
C ALA A 347 3.20 27.35 -16.21
N GLN A 348 3.27 27.93 -17.41
CA GLN A 348 4.54 28.09 -18.11
C GLN A 348 5.49 29.05 -17.38
N LYS A 349 5.01 30.23 -16.96
CA LYS A 349 5.83 31.18 -16.18
C LYS A 349 6.34 30.56 -14.87
N LEU A 350 5.49 29.76 -14.23
CA LEU A 350 5.88 29.02 -13.03
C LEU A 350 6.98 28.01 -13.36
N ALA A 351 6.82 27.21 -14.41
CA ALA A 351 7.84 26.26 -14.86
C ALA A 351 9.18 26.94 -15.14
N ASP A 352 9.17 28.05 -15.89
CA ASP A 352 10.37 28.83 -16.20
C ASP A 352 11.07 29.33 -14.92
N SER A 353 10.32 29.74 -13.90
CA SER A 353 10.88 30.18 -12.61
C SER A 353 11.62 29.06 -11.86
N THR A 354 11.33 27.80 -12.17
CA THR A 354 12.00 26.64 -11.56
C THR A 354 13.25 26.19 -12.29
N TYR A 355 13.56 26.76 -13.47
CA TYR A 355 14.65 26.27 -14.34
C TYR A 355 16.01 26.18 -13.64
N SER A 356 16.34 27.16 -12.78
CA SER A 356 17.62 27.18 -12.05
C SER A 356 17.59 26.43 -10.72
N LYS A 357 16.47 25.78 -10.37
CA LYS A 357 16.29 25.05 -9.11
C LYS A 357 16.55 23.57 -9.35
N THR A 358 17.09 22.88 -8.34
CA THR A 358 17.13 21.42 -8.36
C THR A 358 15.74 20.88 -8.07
N VAL A 359 15.19 20.09 -8.99
CA VAL A 359 13.95 19.32 -8.80
C VAL A 359 14.28 17.85 -8.98
N ASN A 360 13.95 17.03 -7.98
CA ASN A 360 14.24 15.59 -8.00
C ASN A 360 13.02 14.78 -8.45
N ALA A 361 11.81 15.26 -8.13
CA ALA A 361 10.57 14.59 -8.50
C ALA A 361 9.43 15.59 -8.66
N VAL A 362 8.49 15.26 -9.55
CA VAL A 362 7.25 16.01 -9.78
C VAL A 362 6.05 15.10 -9.54
N TYR A 363 5.18 15.51 -8.62
CA TYR A 363 3.91 14.87 -8.34
C TYR A 363 2.74 15.76 -8.70
N SER A 364 1.62 15.14 -9.02
CA SER A 364 0.38 15.88 -9.30
C SER A 364 -0.86 15.18 -8.76
N SER A 365 -1.88 15.98 -8.44
CA SER A 365 -3.25 15.48 -8.31
C SER A 365 -3.74 14.88 -9.64
N PRO A 366 -4.71 13.95 -9.62
CA PRO A 366 -5.27 13.36 -10.84
C PRO A 366 -6.10 14.34 -11.69
N LEU A 367 -6.48 15.51 -11.19
CA LEU A 367 -7.31 16.48 -11.91
C LEU A 367 -6.48 17.24 -12.96
N SER A 368 -7.00 17.34 -14.19
CA SER A 368 -6.31 17.85 -15.39
C SER A 368 -5.59 19.17 -15.15
N ARG A 369 -6.26 20.15 -14.55
CA ARG A 369 -5.64 21.46 -14.23
C ARG A 369 -4.35 21.37 -13.42
N ALA A 370 -4.27 20.46 -12.46
CA ALA A 370 -3.06 20.23 -11.67
C ALA A 370 -2.05 19.41 -12.46
N HIS A 371 -2.50 18.42 -13.23
CA HIS A 371 -1.65 17.61 -14.09
C HIS A 371 -0.95 18.47 -15.14
N ASP A 372 -1.68 19.32 -15.87
CA ASP A 372 -1.13 20.20 -16.91
C ASP A 372 -0.13 21.21 -16.35
N THR A 373 -0.42 21.75 -15.15
CA THR A 373 0.53 22.63 -14.43
C THR A 373 1.80 21.86 -14.03
N ALA A 374 1.66 20.61 -13.57
CA ALA A 374 2.80 19.76 -13.23
C ALA A 374 3.61 19.38 -14.47
N GLN A 375 2.95 19.11 -15.58
CA GLN A 375 3.59 18.73 -16.84
C GLN A 375 4.48 19.85 -17.35
N ALA A 376 4.01 21.11 -17.32
CA ALA A 376 4.83 22.26 -17.70
C ALA A 376 6.14 22.34 -16.88
N ILE A 377 6.07 22.09 -15.56
CA ILE A 377 7.26 22.05 -14.69
C ILE A 377 8.14 20.84 -15.02
N ALA A 378 7.53 19.67 -15.19
CA ALA A 378 8.24 18.42 -15.45
C ALA A 378 8.99 18.44 -16.78
N ASP A 379 8.44 19.08 -17.82
CA ASP A 379 9.06 19.26 -19.13
C ASP A 379 10.36 20.07 -19.04
N VAL A 380 10.39 21.11 -18.21
CA VAL A 380 11.59 21.93 -17.97
C VAL A 380 12.72 21.10 -17.35
N HIS A 381 12.38 20.17 -16.45
CA HIS A 381 13.35 19.33 -15.73
C HIS A 381 13.58 17.94 -16.37
N GLN A 382 12.88 17.63 -17.45
CA GLN A 382 12.88 16.31 -18.11
C GLN A 382 12.53 15.15 -17.15
N LEU A 383 11.55 15.38 -16.27
CA LEU A 383 11.09 14.41 -15.28
C LEU A 383 9.71 13.85 -15.66
N PRO A 384 9.36 12.63 -15.23
CA PRO A 384 7.99 12.15 -15.33
C PRO A 384 7.09 12.79 -14.26
N VAL A 385 5.82 13.03 -14.59
CA VAL A 385 4.79 13.40 -13.61
C VAL A 385 4.25 12.12 -12.95
N LYS A 386 4.33 12.06 -11.62
CA LYS A 386 3.77 10.96 -10.82
C LYS A 386 2.42 11.37 -10.22
N VAL A 387 1.35 10.66 -10.55
CA VAL A 387 0.00 10.98 -10.05
C VAL A 387 -0.22 10.43 -8.64
N ARG A 388 -0.87 11.21 -7.77
CA ARG A 388 -1.29 10.82 -6.41
C ARG A 388 -2.74 11.23 -6.16
N GLY A 389 -3.62 10.25 -5.96
CA GLY A 389 -5.06 10.46 -5.74
C GLY A 389 -5.36 11.35 -4.53
N ASN A 390 -4.61 11.17 -3.43
CA ASN A 390 -4.79 11.90 -2.17
C ASN A 390 -4.43 13.39 -2.24
N LEU A 391 -3.88 13.87 -3.37
CA LEU A 391 -3.66 15.29 -3.64
C LEU A 391 -4.86 15.97 -4.33
N ARG A 392 -5.97 15.26 -4.60
CA ARG A 392 -7.17 15.86 -5.22
C ARG A 392 -7.78 16.95 -4.33
N GLU A 393 -8.44 17.94 -4.93
CA GLU A 393 -9.14 19.00 -4.19
C GLU A 393 -10.20 18.41 -3.24
N ILE A 394 -10.57 19.15 -2.20
CA ILE A 394 -11.68 18.76 -1.32
C ILE A 394 -12.98 18.56 -2.14
N GLY A 395 -13.65 17.43 -1.93
CA GLY A 395 -14.93 17.09 -2.52
C GLY A 395 -16.05 17.97 -1.96
N VAL A 396 -16.76 18.68 -2.84
CA VAL A 396 -17.94 19.49 -2.47
C VAL A 396 -19.26 18.83 -2.89
N GLY A 397 -19.21 17.57 -3.32
CA GLY A 397 -20.37 16.73 -3.62
C GLY A 397 -21.38 17.39 -4.58
N ILE A 398 -22.66 17.39 -4.19
CA ILE A 398 -23.76 17.96 -4.98
C ILE A 398 -23.61 19.47 -5.26
N TYR A 399 -22.71 20.16 -4.56
CA TYR A 399 -22.44 21.59 -4.76
C TYR A 399 -21.29 21.86 -5.72
N THR A 400 -20.78 20.83 -6.39
CA THR A 400 -19.83 20.99 -7.50
C THR A 400 -20.49 21.78 -8.64
N GLY A 401 -19.84 22.84 -9.11
CA GLY A 401 -20.39 23.75 -10.11
C GLY A 401 -21.18 24.95 -9.55
N PHE A 402 -21.38 25.00 -8.23
CA PHE A 402 -22.10 26.10 -7.57
C PHE A 402 -21.14 27.20 -7.11
N LYS A 403 -21.61 28.44 -7.06
CA LYS A 403 -20.98 29.50 -6.26
C LYS A 403 -21.30 29.30 -4.79
N ALA A 404 -20.40 29.75 -3.90
CA ALA A 404 -20.62 29.69 -2.46
C ALA A 404 -21.87 30.44 -1.97
N SER A 405 -22.38 31.42 -2.74
CA SER A 405 -23.64 32.12 -2.46
C SER A 405 -24.89 31.30 -2.77
N GLN A 406 -24.78 30.24 -3.58
CA GLN A 406 -25.88 29.35 -3.94
C GLN A 406 -26.03 28.16 -2.96
N ILE A 407 -25.06 27.96 -2.08
CA ILE A 407 -25.13 26.94 -1.02
C ILE A 407 -26.04 27.47 0.11
N PRO A 408 -27.01 26.67 0.59
CA PRO A 408 -27.83 27.04 1.74
C PRO A 408 -26.97 27.46 2.95
N SER A 409 -27.40 28.50 3.67
CA SER A 409 -26.62 29.12 4.74
C SER A 409 -26.20 28.14 5.83
N GLU A 410 -27.10 27.25 6.21
CA GLU A 410 -26.95 26.21 7.24
C GLU A 410 -25.88 25.18 6.85
N ILE A 411 -25.83 24.80 5.57
CA ILE A 411 -24.79 23.91 5.03
C ILE A 411 -23.46 24.64 5.00
N ARG A 412 -23.44 25.90 4.53
CA ARG A 412 -22.21 26.70 4.48
C ARG A 412 -21.63 26.94 5.87
N ILE A 413 -22.48 27.23 6.87
CA ILE A 413 -22.08 27.40 8.26
C ILE A 413 -21.52 26.07 8.78
N SER A 414 -22.26 24.97 8.66
CA SER A 414 -21.84 23.64 9.13
C SER A 414 -20.48 23.23 8.55
N TRP A 415 -20.29 23.40 7.25
CA TRP A 415 -19.02 23.07 6.60
C TRP A 415 -17.87 24.00 7.01
N SER A 416 -18.17 25.25 7.38
CA SER A 416 -17.15 26.21 7.82
C SER A 416 -16.78 26.11 9.30
N THR A 417 -17.65 25.58 10.17
CA THR A 417 -17.45 25.57 11.62
C THR A 417 -17.29 24.18 12.21
N ASN A 418 -17.74 23.13 11.52
CA ASN A 418 -17.57 21.75 11.94
C ASN A 418 -16.61 21.03 10.98
N PRO A 419 -15.37 20.72 11.42
CA PRO A 419 -14.39 20.07 10.55
C PRO A 419 -14.79 18.66 10.10
N TYR A 420 -15.71 18.01 10.83
CA TYR A 420 -16.21 16.67 10.53
C TYR A 420 -17.47 16.66 9.66
N PHE A 421 -18.07 17.82 9.37
CA PHE A 421 -19.23 17.90 8.50
C PHE A 421 -18.80 17.66 7.05
N ALA A 422 -19.19 16.53 6.48
CA ALA A 422 -18.98 16.24 5.07
C ALA A 422 -20.04 16.92 4.20
N MET A 423 -19.61 17.48 3.07
CA MET A 423 -20.54 17.95 2.05
C MET A 423 -21.39 16.76 1.54
N PRO A 424 -22.66 16.96 1.14
CA PRO A 424 -23.48 15.84 0.67
C PRO A 424 -22.97 15.32 -0.68
N SER A 425 -22.65 14.03 -0.78
CA SER A 425 -22.33 13.36 -2.05
C SER A 425 -23.57 13.22 -2.94
N GLY A 426 -23.36 13.15 -4.26
CA GLY A 426 -24.44 12.95 -5.23
C GLY A 426 -24.18 13.60 -6.58
N VAL A 427 -25.23 13.62 -7.41
CA VAL A 427 -25.21 14.31 -8.72
C VAL A 427 -25.69 15.76 -8.54
N PRO A 428 -24.90 16.78 -8.91
CA PRO A 428 -25.29 18.18 -8.84
C PRO A 428 -26.54 18.48 -9.67
N ASN A 429 -27.43 19.32 -9.14
CA ASN A 429 -28.56 19.83 -9.92
C ASN A 429 -28.08 20.91 -10.89
N THR A 430 -28.14 20.63 -12.19
CA THR A 430 -27.59 21.47 -13.25
C THR A 430 -28.47 22.63 -13.69
N THR A 431 -29.74 22.68 -13.26
CA THR A 431 -30.78 23.62 -13.78
C THR A 431 -30.37 25.09 -13.75
N ASN A 432 -29.53 25.50 -12.78
CA ASN A 432 -29.13 26.89 -12.58
C ASN A 432 -27.59 27.08 -12.58
N LEU A 433 -26.85 26.14 -13.17
CA LEU A 433 -25.40 26.25 -13.25
C LEU A 433 -24.99 27.12 -14.45
N LEU A 434 -23.94 27.92 -14.25
CA LEU A 434 -23.37 28.74 -15.33
C LEU A 434 -22.77 27.87 -16.44
N ASP A 435 -22.27 26.70 -16.07
CA ASP A 435 -21.65 25.74 -16.96
C ASP A 435 -21.87 24.32 -16.40
N PRO A 436 -22.84 23.56 -16.94
CA PRO A 436 -23.12 22.20 -16.48
C PRO A 436 -22.21 21.14 -17.14
N SER A 437 -21.39 21.51 -18.12
CA SER A 437 -20.68 20.55 -18.99
C SER A 437 -19.73 19.61 -18.25
N TYR A 438 -19.20 20.03 -17.09
CA TYR A 438 -18.27 19.25 -16.27
C TYR A 438 -18.94 18.48 -15.13
N VAL A 439 -20.27 18.53 -15.00
CA VAL A 439 -21.02 17.93 -13.87
C VAL A 439 -22.27 17.17 -14.26
N GLU A 440 -22.81 17.39 -15.47
CA GLU A 440 -24.07 16.78 -15.90
C GLU A 440 -24.02 15.25 -15.86
N GLY A 441 -24.88 14.65 -15.02
CA GLY A 441 -24.97 13.19 -14.85
C GLY A 441 -23.80 12.56 -14.09
N ILE A 442 -22.87 13.35 -13.55
CA ILE A 442 -21.67 12.84 -12.86
C ILE A 442 -21.90 12.86 -11.35
N TYR A 443 -21.59 11.74 -10.70
CA TYR A 443 -21.61 11.63 -9.24
C TYR A 443 -20.34 12.24 -8.64
N PHE A 444 -20.48 13.10 -7.65
CA PHE A 444 -19.37 13.68 -6.90
C PHE A 444 -19.45 13.32 -5.42
N GLU A 445 -18.31 12.88 -4.88
CA GLU A 445 -18.16 12.70 -3.44
C GLU A 445 -18.03 14.05 -2.73
N GLY A 446 -18.69 14.17 -1.58
CA GLY A 446 -18.50 15.26 -0.65
C GLY A 446 -17.61 14.85 0.51
N GLU A 447 -16.76 15.77 0.96
CA GLU A 447 -15.78 15.52 2.01
C GLU A 447 -15.94 16.53 3.16
N SER A 448 -15.51 16.11 4.35
CA SER A 448 -15.30 17.01 5.46
C SER A 448 -13.93 17.68 5.35
N LEU A 449 -13.71 18.78 6.10
CA LEU A 449 -12.40 19.43 6.13
C LEU A 449 -11.34 18.50 6.72
N ASP A 450 -11.72 17.74 7.74
CA ASP A 450 -10.87 16.75 8.41
C ASP A 450 -10.40 15.65 7.43
N MET A 451 -11.34 15.04 6.68
CA MET A 451 -11.01 14.00 5.69
C MET A 451 -10.04 14.50 4.63
N ALA A 452 -10.27 15.69 4.09
CA ALA A 452 -9.41 16.26 3.05
C ALA A 452 -8.04 16.68 3.58
N SER A 453 -8.00 17.27 4.78
CA SER A 453 -6.76 17.66 5.46
C SER A 453 -5.90 16.44 5.76
N ASP A 454 -6.48 15.40 6.35
CA ASP A 454 -5.76 14.21 6.79
C ASP A 454 -5.14 13.46 5.60
N ARG A 455 -5.95 13.10 4.59
CA ARG A 455 -5.44 12.37 3.41
C ARG A 455 -4.33 13.13 2.66
N SER A 456 -4.47 14.45 2.58
CA SER A 456 -3.53 15.27 1.81
C SER A 456 -2.26 15.55 2.60
N TRP A 457 -2.37 15.87 3.89
CA TRP A 457 -1.22 16.01 4.77
C TRP A 457 -0.42 14.72 4.85
N HIS A 458 -1.11 13.59 4.99
CA HIS A 458 -0.50 12.28 4.95
C HIS A 458 0.32 12.07 3.67
N SER A 459 -0.29 12.32 2.50
CA SER A 459 0.41 12.23 1.22
C SER A 459 1.65 13.13 1.16
N ILE A 460 1.58 14.37 1.67
CA ILE A 460 2.70 15.32 1.69
C ILE A 460 3.84 14.80 2.57
N THR A 461 3.53 14.31 3.77
CA THR A 461 4.55 13.79 4.69
C THR A 461 5.21 12.51 4.17
N ASN A 462 4.47 11.63 3.51
CA ASN A 462 5.04 10.44 2.87
C ASN A 462 5.98 10.79 1.72
N LEU A 463 5.64 11.78 0.90
CA LEU A 463 6.54 12.26 -0.13
C LEU A 463 7.85 12.77 0.49
N ALA A 464 7.80 13.46 1.63
CA ALA A 464 9.00 13.94 2.31
C ALA A 464 9.91 12.79 2.80
N LYS A 465 9.31 11.71 3.30
CA LYS A 465 10.02 10.49 3.74
C LYS A 465 10.61 9.70 2.57
N GLN A 466 9.88 9.59 1.45
CA GLN A 466 10.32 8.87 0.24
C GLN A 466 11.49 9.57 -0.46
N HIS A 467 11.64 10.87 -0.24
CA HIS A 467 12.56 11.75 -0.95
C HIS A 467 13.55 12.43 0.02
N CYS A 468 14.11 11.68 0.98
CA CYS A 468 15.04 12.22 1.98
C CYS A 468 16.15 13.09 1.35
N GLY A 469 16.23 14.36 1.75
CA GLY A 469 17.26 15.29 1.26
C GLY A 469 17.01 15.89 -0.12
N GLU A 470 15.87 15.59 -0.74
CA GLU A 470 15.55 16.02 -2.09
C GLU A 470 14.54 17.19 -2.13
N ASN A 471 14.41 17.80 -3.30
CA ASN A 471 13.39 18.82 -3.58
C ASN A 471 12.29 18.22 -4.46
N VAL A 472 11.08 18.11 -3.91
CA VAL A 472 9.92 17.51 -4.58
C VAL A 472 8.88 18.57 -4.90
N VAL A 473 8.56 18.75 -6.17
CA VAL A 473 7.45 19.61 -6.60
C VAL A 473 6.15 18.80 -6.56
N THR A 474 5.13 19.32 -5.87
CA THR A 474 3.84 18.64 -5.69
C THR A 474 2.71 19.59 -6.08
N VAL A 475 2.09 19.34 -7.23
CA VAL A 475 1.02 20.19 -7.76
C VAL A 475 -0.35 19.70 -7.28
N THR A 476 -1.09 20.58 -6.62
CA THR A 476 -2.39 20.32 -6.02
C THR A 476 -3.26 21.59 -6.09
N HIS A 477 -4.17 21.78 -5.13
CA HIS A 477 -5.25 22.76 -5.17
C HIS A 477 -5.24 23.69 -3.98
N GLY A 478 -6.00 24.78 -4.08
CA GLY A 478 -6.01 25.83 -3.07
C GLY A 478 -6.47 25.32 -1.71
N GLY A 479 -7.56 24.54 -1.66
CA GLY A 479 -8.09 24.01 -0.39
C GLY A 479 -7.08 23.12 0.33
N ILE A 480 -6.43 22.23 -0.42
CA ILE A 480 -5.41 21.32 0.11
C ILE A 480 -4.19 22.07 0.68
N ILE A 481 -3.67 23.08 -0.02
CA ILE A 481 -2.51 23.85 0.45
C ILE A 481 -2.88 24.69 1.67
N GLN A 482 -4.07 25.28 1.68
CA GLN A 482 -4.59 26.01 2.84
C GLN A 482 -4.67 25.12 4.09
N MET A 483 -5.17 23.89 3.94
CA MET A 483 -5.26 22.90 5.03
C MET A 483 -3.87 22.48 5.54
N ALA A 484 -2.94 22.19 4.63
CA ALA A 484 -1.55 21.89 5.00
C ALA A 484 -0.92 23.07 5.78
N LEU A 485 -1.15 24.30 5.34
CA LEU A 485 -0.65 25.50 6.02
C LEU A 485 -1.31 25.74 7.38
N THR A 486 -2.60 25.42 7.57
CA THR A 486 -3.21 25.48 8.91
C THR A 486 -2.56 24.50 9.87
N GLN A 487 -2.24 23.30 9.39
CA GLN A 487 -1.60 22.28 10.22
C GLN A 487 -0.18 22.70 10.63
N VAL A 488 0.63 23.21 9.70
CA VAL A 488 1.98 23.73 9.99
C VAL A 488 1.94 24.92 10.96
N LYS A 489 0.92 25.77 10.87
CA LYS A 489 0.76 26.96 11.73
C LYS A 489 0.11 26.65 13.09
N GLY A 490 -0.34 25.41 13.33
CA GLY A 490 -1.08 25.05 14.54
C GLY A 490 -2.44 25.76 14.68
N LEU A 491 -3.07 26.11 13.56
CA LEU A 491 -4.39 26.75 13.52
C LEU A 491 -5.50 25.69 13.52
N ASN A 492 -6.72 26.08 13.88
CA ASN A 492 -7.86 25.20 13.70
C ASN A 492 -8.13 25.01 12.19
N ILE A 493 -8.40 23.79 11.74
CA ILE A 493 -8.63 23.49 10.31
C ILE A 493 -9.80 24.29 9.71
N THR A 494 -10.77 24.71 10.53
CA THR A 494 -11.87 25.60 10.10
C THR A 494 -11.40 26.99 9.64
N GLU A 495 -10.18 27.38 10.02
CA GLU A 495 -9.57 28.66 9.65
C GLU A 495 -8.85 28.63 8.29
N TYR A 496 -8.85 27.50 7.56
CA TYR A 496 -8.08 27.33 6.31
C TYR A 496 -8.35 28.42 5.27
N LYS A 497 -9.59 28.92 5.18
CA LYS A 497 -9.98 29.98 4.24
C LYS A 497 -9.35 31.35 4.54
N ASN A 498 -8.80 31.54 5.75
CA ASN A 498 -8.09 32.77 6.12
C ASN A 498 -6.70 32.85 5.48
N ILE A 499 -6.21 31.74 4.92
CA ILE A 499 -4.90 31.66 4.26
C ILE A 499 -5.10 31.86 2.76
N SER A 500 -4.43 32.87 2.18
CA SER A 500 -4.46 33.09 0.73
C SER A 500 -3.44 32.22 0.02
N VAL A 501 -3.88 31.49 -1.01
CA VAL A 501 -3.02 30.67 -1.88
C VAL A 501 -3.40 30.97 -3.34
N PRO A 502 -2.78 31.94 -4.02
CA PRO A 502 -3.11 32.30 -5.41
C PRO A 502 -2.87 31.17 -6.42
N THR A 503 -3.50 31.20 -7.60
CA THR A 503 -3.21 30.21 -8.66
C THR A 503 -1.76 30.31 -9.11
N ALA A 504 -1.15 29.16 -9.44
CA ALA A 504 0.28 29.03 -9.76
C ALA A 504 1.24 29.58 -8.67
N SER A 505 0.79 29.70 -7.42
CA SER A 505 1.68 30.03 -6.30
C SER A 505 2.46 28.82 -5.80
N GLN A 506 3.66 29.07 -5.26
CA GLN A 506 4.48 28.07 -4.58
C GLN A 506 4.39 28.25 -3.06
N THR A 507 4.37 27.14 -2.33
CA THR A 507 4.47 27.08 -0.86
C THR A 507 5.50 26.00 -0.52
N VAL A 508 6.55 26.37 0.20
CA VAL A 508 7.68 25.47 0.44
C VAL A 508 7.66 25.00 1.89
N LEU A 509 7.47 23.69 2.07
CA LEU A 509 7.56 23.02 3.36
C LEU A 509 8.90 22.28 3.43
N GLU A 510 9.71 22.62 4.43
CA GLU A 510 10.96 21.91 4.74
C GLU A 510 10.71 20.96 5.92
N PHE A 511 10.87 19.67 5.66
CA PHE A 511 10.75 18.60 6.65
C PHE A 511 12.12 18.32 7.23
N GLU A 512 12.28 18.60 8.52
CA GLU A 512 13.54 18.48 9.25
C GLU A 512 13.76 17.05 9.78
N PRO A 513 15.02 16.64 10.02
CA PRO A 513 15.35 15.33 10.61
C PRO A 513 14.68 15.02 11.97
N ASN A 514 14.25 16.05 12.68
CA ASN A 514 13.57 15.96 13.96
C ASN A 514 12.03 15.88 13.83
N ASP A 515 11.53 15.62 12.62
CA ASP A 515 10.10 15.55 12.26
C ASP A 515 9.35 16.90 12.34
N SER A 516 10.05 18.01 12.58
CA SER A 516 9.43 19.35 12.48
C SER A 516 9.28 19.79 11.03
N VAL A 517 8.27 20.64 10.77
CA VAL A 517 8.01 21.20 9.43
C VAL A 517 8.13 22.71 9.49
N VAL A 518 9.02 23.26 8.67
CA VAL A 518 9.28 24.69 8.57
C VAL A 518 8.68 25.23 7.27
N LEU A 519 7.92 26.31 7.36
CA LEU A 519 7.46 27.05 6.18
C LEU A 519 8.55 28.01 5.73
N LEU A 520 9.11 27.78 4.54
CA LEU A 520 10.13 28.67 3.98
C LEU A 520 9.47 29.85 3.24
N PRO A 521 10.05 31.07 3.33
CA PRO A 521 9.48 32.27 2.72
C PRO A 521 9.60 32.27 1.19
N ASN A 522 10.59 31.55 0.64
CA ASN A 522 10.83 31.42 -0.79
C ASN A 522 11.46 30.04 -1.06
N TRP A 523 11.30 29.56 -2.30
CA TRP A 523 12.08 28.44 -2.82
C TRP A 523 13.43 28.91 -3.36
#